data_AF-A0A542XEJ4-F1
#
_entry.id   AF-A0A542XEJ4-F1
#
_cell.length_a   1.000
_cell.length_b   1.000
_cell.length_c   1.000
_cell.angle_alpha   90.00
_cell.angle_beta   90.00
_cell.angle_gamma   90.00
#
_symmetry.space_group_name_H-M   'P 1'
#
loop_
_entity.id
_entity.type
_entity.pdbx_description
1 polymer ?
#
loop_
_entity_poly.entity_id
_entity_poly.type
_entity_poly.pdbx_seq_one_letter_code
_entity_poly.pdbx_strand_id
1 'polypeptide(L)'
;MNDQAPEPSKYRTILADPPWDVQQLGKRGAVQHYDLMSLERITAMPVADLAADDAHLWLWVTNATLRPGFDVADAWGFTVRSILTWIKPRLGLGNYLRNSTEHLLFATRGTAPVQFRAQPTWMFAPLQDHSHKPEEQYAVIERVSPGPYLELFARRQPPSRAGWHVWGNQIRSDVAIPGYPVPSDANATQKAHPPPGTATGTTNQQPNERRTP
;
A
#
# COMPACT_ATOMS: atom_id res chain seq x y z
N MET A 1 5.23 -1.95 -27.96
CA MET A 1 3.85 -1.52 -27.68
C MET A 1 3.70 -1.48 -26.18
N ASN A 2 3.55 -0.29 -25.59
CA ASN A 2 3.29 -0.11 -24.16
C ASN A 2 1.82 -0.43 -23.90
N ASP A 3 1.51 -1.69 -23.61
CA ASP A 3 0.24 -2.08 -23.01
C ASP A 3 0.39 -1.91 -21.49
N GLN A 4 0.24 -0.68 -21.00
CA GLN A 4 -0.14 -0.52 -19.59
C GLN A 4 -1.67 -0.67 -19.55
N ALA A 5 -2.14 -1.72 -18.87
CA ALA A 5 -3.54 -1.86 -18.53
C ALA A 5 -4.00 -0.57 -17.81
N PRO A 6 -5.25 -0.11 -18.03
CA PRO A 6 -5.74 1.09 -17.38
C PRO A 6 -5.67 0.92 -15.86
N GLU A 7 -5.19 1.96 -15.18
CA GLU A 7 -5.11 2.02 -13.72
C GLU A 7 -6.46 1.65 -13.10
N PRO A 8 -6.53 0.65 -12.22
CA PRO A 8 -7.78 0.26 -11.58
C PRO A 8 -8.24 1.40 -10.66
N SER A 9 -9.51 1.78 -10.76
CA SER A 9 -10.06 2.83 -9.90
C SER A 9 -10.12 2.44 -8.43
N LYS A 10 -10.23 1.13 -8.13
CA LYS A 10 -10.29 0.55 -6.79
C LYS A 10 -9.69 -0.86 -6.74
N TYR A 11 -9.18 -1.25 -5.57
CA TYR A 11 -8.51 -2.52 -5.32
C TYR A 11 -9.42 -3.54 -4.63
N ARG A 12 -9.36 -4.79 -5.08
CA ARG A 12 -10.07 -5.91 -4.44
C ARG A 12 -9.26 -6.57 -3.34
N THR A 13 -7.95 -6.35 -3.32
CA THR A 13 -7.07 -6.82 -2.25
C THR A 13 -6.05 -5.75 -1.90
N ILE A 14 -5.97 -5.44 -0.61
CA ILE A 14 -4.98 -4.51 -0.05
C ILE A 14 -4.13 -5.28 0.96
N LEU A 15 -2.81 -5.21 0.82
CA LEU A 15 -1.82 -5.61 1.82
C LEU A 15 -1.27 -4.34 2.48
N ALA A 16 -1.11 -4.32 3.79
CA ALA A 16 -0.51 -3.19 4.49
C ALA A 16 0.43 -3.65 5.62
N ASP A 17 1.59 -3.02 5.71
CA ASP A 17 2.54 -3.15 6.84
C ASP A 17 2.86 -1.78 7.43
N PRO A 18 1.93 -1.19 8.22
CA PRO A 18 2.11 0.17 8.72
C PRO A 18 3.35 0.32 9.63
N PRO A 19 4.03 1.47 9.60
CA PRO A 19 5.16 1.75 10.49
C PRO A 19 4.65 2.18 11.87
N TRP A 20 4.03 1.24 12.60
CA TRP A 20 3.39 1.47 13.90
C TRP A 20 4.31 2.16 14.92
N ASP A 21 3.84 3.23 15.59
CA ASP A 21 4.56 3.83 16.72
C ASP A 21 4.34 3.12 18.06
N VAL A 22 3.28 2.33 18.17
CA VAL A 22 2.84 1.66 19.39
C VAL A 22 3.92 0.71 19.93
N GLN A 23 4.38 1.00 21.15
CA GLN A 23 5.43 0.24 21.85
C GLN A 23 6.76 0.12 21.07
N GLN A 24 7.00 1.02 20.11
CA GLN A 24 8.25 1.11 19.34
C GLN A 24 9.17 2.25 19.83
N LEU A 25 8.83 2.87 20.95
CA LEU A 25 9.59 3.96 21.55
C LEU A 25 10.60 3.41 22.57
N GLY A 26 11.89 3.55 22.30
CA GLY A 26 12.97 3.14 23.20
C GLY A 26 14.23 2.67 22.47
N LYS A 27 15.31 2.38 23.23
CA LYS A 27 16.64 1.99 22.70
C LYS A 27 16.64 0.72 21.83
N ARG A 28 15.57 -0.08 21.86
CA ARG A 28 15.41 -1.33 21.09
C ARG A 28 14.17 -1.32 20.19
N GLY A 29 13.49 -0.17 20.09
CA GLY A 29 12.26 -0.02 19.32
C GLY A 29 12.54 0.37 17.87
N ALA A 30 11.54 0.18 17.00
CA ALA A 30 11.65 0.46 15.58
C ALA A 30 12.00 1.92 15.23
N VAL A 31 11.78 2.86 16.15
CA VAL A 31 12.12 4.30 15.97
C VAL A 31 13.59 4.53 15.61
N GLN A 32 14.48 3.60 15.95
CA GLN A 32 15.91 3.70 15.62
C GLN A 32 16.22 3.37 14.15
N HIS A 33 15.25 2.84 13.40
CA HIS A 33 15.48 2.27 12.06
C HIS A 33 14.70 2.95 10.95
N TYR A 34 13.53 3.54 11.24
CA TYR A 34 12.69 4.25 10.26
C TYR A 34 11.70 5.18 10.95
N ASP A 35 11.17 6.15 10.18
CA ASP A 35 10.11 7.06 10.64
C ASP A 35 8.82 6.27 10.93
N LEU A 36 8.29 6.45 12.13
CA LEU A 36 7.04 5.83 12.57
C LEU A 36 5.86 6.74 12.26
N MET A 37 4.69 6.13 12.05
CA MET A 37 3.43 6.83 11.90
C MET A 37 2.57 6.57 13.14
N SER A 38 2.04 7.65 13.73
CA SER A 38 1.15 7.54 14.89
C SER A 38 -0.09 6.72 14.57
N LEU A 39 -0.60 5.96 15.53
CA LEU A 39 -1.85 5.20 15.35
C LEU A 39 -2.99 6.05 14.79
N GLU A 40 -3.23 7.25 15.34
CA GLU A 40 -4.25 8.20 14.85
C GLU A 40 -4.08 8.48 13.35
N ARG A 41 -2.85 8.69 12.92
CA ARG A 41 -2.51 8.97 11.53
C ARG A 41 -2.67 7.75 10.62
N ILE A 42 -2.39 6.54 11.10
CA ILE A 42 -2.64 5.28 10.37
C ILE A 42 -4.16 5.09 10.20
N THR A 43 -4.91 5.21 11.30
CA THR A 43 -6.37 5.09 11.33
C THR A 43 -7.04 6.08 10.37
N ALA A 44 -6.55 7.32 10.29
CA ALA A 44 -7.10 8.37 9.44
C ALA A 44 -6.81 8.22 7.93
N MET A 45 -6.05 7.20 7.51
CA MET A 45 -5.78 7.00 6.08
C MET A 45 -7.07 6.70 5.31
N PRO A 46 -7.28 7.29 4.12
CA PRO A 46 -8.47 7.07 3.30
C PRO A 46 -8.40 5.74 2.53
N VAL A 47 -8.00 4.64 3.17
CA VAL A 47 -7.90 3.30 2.55
C VAL A 47 -9.27 2.83 2.06
N ALA A 48 -10.34 3.29 2.70
CA ALA A 48 -11.70 3.03 2.30
C ALA A 48 -12.02 3.49 0.87
N ASP A 49 -11.40 4.58 0.40
CA ASP A 49 -11.63 5.15 -0.93
C ASP A 49 -10.88 4.36 -2.01
N LEU A 50 -9.79 3.68 -1.63
CA LEU A 50 -8.99 2.82 -2.49
C LEU A 50 -9.61 1.42 -2.65
N ALA A 51 -10.43 0.98 -1.69
CA ALA A 51 -11.00 -0.36 -1.67
C ALA A 51 -12.30 -0.47 -2.49
N ALA A 52 -12.42 -1.55 -3.26
CA ALA A 52 -13.66 -1.95 -3.91
C ALA A 52 -14.76 -2.28 -2.87
N ASP A 53 -16.02 -2.33 -3.30
CA ASP A 53 -17.15 -2.61 -2.40
C ASP A 53 -17.06 -4.03 -1.80
N ASP A 54 -16.57 -4.99 -2.58
CA ASP A 54 -16.14 -6.31 -2.13
C ASP A 54 -14.61 -6.40 -2.18
N ALA A 55 -13.97 -6.28 -1.01
CA ALA A 55 -12.51 -6.25 -0.92
C ALA A 55 -11.96 -7.03 0.28
N HIS A 56 -10.72 -7.49 0.15
CA HIS A 56 -9.91 -8.07 1.21
C HIS A 56 -8.86 -7.07 1.71
N LEU A 57 -8.61 -7.10 3.01
CA LEU A 57 -7.49 -6.44 3.66
C LEU A 57 -6.63 -7.51 4.36
N TRP A 58 -5.33 -7.46 4.10
CA TRP A 58 -4.30 -8.19 4.82
C TRP A 58 -3.43 -7.18 5.57
N LEU A 59 -3.54 -7.13 6.90
CA LEU A 59 -2.89 -6.10 7.72
C LEU A 59 -1.88 -6.71 8.68
N TRP A 60 -0.61 -6.39 8.49
CA TRP A 60 0.48 -6.88 9.34
C TRP A 60 0.42 -6.24 10.72
N VAL A 61 0.49 -7.10 11.74
CA VAL A 61 0.52 -6.72 13.15
C VAL A 61 1.50 -7.61 13.92
N THR A 62 1.93 -7.10 15.07
CA THR A 62 2.72 -7.83 16.06
C THR A 62 1.85 -8.16 17.27
N ASN A 63 2.37 -8.91 18.24
CA ASN A 63 1.68 -9.09 19.52
C ASN A 63 1.31 -7.76 20.20
N ALA A 64 2.14 -6.72 20.04
CA ALA A 64 1.91 -5.40 20.63
C ALA A 64 0.87 -4.55 19.87
N THR A 65 0.75 -4.77 18.56
CA THR A 65 -0.13 -3.99 17.68
C THR A 65 -1.40 -4.73 17.28
N LEU A 66 -1.66 -5.90 17.88
CA LEU A 66 -2.82 -6.71 17.55
C LEU A 66 -4.12 -5.92 17.75
N ARG A 67 -4.36 -5.38 18.95
CA ARG A 67 -5.56 -4.57 19.24
C ARG A 67 -5.66 -3.31 18.37
N PRO A 68 -4.61 -2.45 18.25
CA PRO A 68 -4.60 -1.35 17.28
C PRO A 68 -4.92 -1.78 15.84
N GLY A 69 -4.48 -2.97 15.42
CA GLY A 69 -4.77 -3.49 14.09
C GLY A 69 -6.24 -3.78 13.85
N PHE A 70 -6.99 -4.25 14.87
CA PHE A 70 -8.45 -4.37 14.77
C PHE A 70 -9.08 -2.99 14.63
N ASP A 71 -8.66 -2.02 15.46
CA ASP A 71 -9.17 -0.64 15.41
C ASP A 71 -8.91 0.01 14.03
N VAL A 72 -7.74 -0.24 13.43
CA VAL A 72 -7.39 0.24 12.08
C VAL A 72 -8.23 -0.43 11.00
N ALA A 73 -8.42 -1.76 11.06
CA ALA A 73 -9.25 -2.46 10.08
C ALA A 73 -10.69 -1.94 10.09
N ASP A 74 -11.26 -1.73 11.29
CA ASP A 74 -12.61 -1.18 11.45
C ASP A 74 -12.70 0.25 10.90
N ALA A 75 -11.74 1.11 11.21
CA ALA A 75 -11.71 2.49 10.71
C ALA A 75 -11.56 2.58 9.19
N TRP A 76 -10.83 1.65 8.58
CA TRP A 76 -10.74 1.52 7.13
C TRP A 76 -11.96 0.84 6.50
N GLY A 77 -12.98 0.48 7.30
CA GLY A 77 -14.24 -0.11 6.83
C GLY A 77 -14.11 -1.58 6.43
N PHE A 78 -13.31 -2.36 7.15
CA PHE A 78 -13.16 -3.80 7.00
C PHE A 78 -13.50 -4.52 8.31
N THR A 79 -14.12 -5.69 8.22
CA THR A 79 -14.36 -6.57 9.36
C THR A 79 -13.33 -7.68 9.40
N VAL A 80 -12.55 -7.77 10.49
CA VAL A 80 -11.58 -8.87 10.68
C VAL A 80 -12.32 -10.22 10.76
N ARG A 81 -11.86 -11.19 9.97
CA ARG A 81 -12.46 -12.54 9.88
C ARG A 81 -11.56 -13.62 10.46
N SER A 82 -10.26 -13.52 10.25
CA SER A 82 -9.29 -14.53 10.67
C SER A 82 -7.91 -13.92 10.82
N ILE A 83 -7.02 -14.65 11.49
CA ILE A 83 -5.62 -14.25 11.67
C ILE A 83 -4.74 -15.33 11.04
N LEU A 84 -3.86 -14.94 10.13
CA LEU A 84 -2.76 -15.77 9.65
C LEU A 84 -1.52 -15.48 10.51
N THR A 85 -0.91 -16.50 11.10
CA THR A 85 0.26 -16.34 11.96
C THR A 85 1.54 -16.81 11.27
N TRP A 86 2.51 -15.91 11.10
CA TRP A 86 3.86 -16.28 10.70
C TRP A 86 4.66 -16.76 11.89
N ILE A 87 5.05 -18.03 11.86
CA ILE A 87 5.90 -18.67 12.86
C ILE A 87 7.36 -18.42 12.52
N LYS A 88 8.11 -17.87 13.49
CA LYS A 88 9.54 -17.58 13.40
C LYS A 88 10.33 -18.65 14.16
N PRO A 89 11.27 -19.37 13.52
CA PRO A 89 12.15 -20.34 14.19
C PRO A 89 13.23 -19.70 15.11
N ARG A 90 12.91 -18.63 15.85
CA ARG A 90 13.78 -18.05 16.87
C ARG A 90 13.00 -17.28 17.93
N LEU A 91 13.62 -17.09 19.10
CA LEU A 91 13.12 -16.22 20.14
C LEU A 91 13.49 -14.75 19.87
N GLY A 92 12.49 -13.92 19.65
CA GLY A 92 12.60 -12.46 19.55
C GLY A 92 12.56 -11.79 20.93
N LEU A 93 12.35 -10.48 20.94
CA LEU A 93 12.18 -9.68 22.18
C LEU A 93 10.87 -10.06 22.91
N GLY A 94 10.73 -9.63 24.16
CA GLY A 94 9.50 -9.77 24.94
C GLY A 94 9.76 -9.85 26.44
N ASN A 95 8.91 -9.18 27.23
CA ASN A 95 9.10 -9.05 28.69
C ASN A 95 8.47 -10.22 29.47
N TYR A 96 7.36 -10.78 28.98
CA TYR A 96 6.63 -11.88 29.62
C TYR A 96 6.81 -13.18 28.84
N LEU A 97 6.36 -13.18 27.58
CA LEU A 97 6.65 -14.22 26.61
C LEU A 97 7.59 -13.68 25.53
N ARG A 98 8.40 -14.56 24.96
CA ARG A 98 9.34 -14.21 23.89
C ARG A 98 8.64 -14.27 22.54
N ASN A 99 8.67 -13.18 21.79
CA ASN A 99 8.02 -13.10 20.48
C ASN A 99 8.67 -14.11 19.51
N SER A 100 7.92 -15.12 19.10
CA SER A 100 8.28 -16.07 18.04
C SER A 100 7.30 -16.04 16.88
N THR A 101 6.42 -15.03 16.85
CA THR A 101 5.38 -14.87 15.84
C THR A 101 5.21 -13.42 15.41
N GLU A 102 4.74 -13.23 14.19
CA GLU A 102 4.00 -12.03 13.75
C GLU A 102 2.69 -12.49 13.09
N HIS A 103 1.75 -11.57 12.94
CA HIS A 103 0.39 -11.90 12.53
C HIS A 103 -0.04 -11.02 11.37
N LEU A 104 -0.89 -11.57 10.52
CA LEU A 104 -1.50 -10.91 9.39
C LEU A 104 -3.01 -11.05 9.54
N LEU A 105 -3.68 -9.95 9.86
CA LEU A 105 -5.14 -9.91 9.98
C LEU A 105 -5.74 -10.05 8.59
N PHE A 106 -6.60 -11.04 8.39
CA PHE A 106 -7.44 -11.16 7.21
C PHE A 106 -8.80 -10.56 7.51
N ALA A 107 -9.16 -9.50 6.80
CA ALA A 107 -10.40 -8.76 6.96
C ALA A 107 -11.13 -8.60 5.62
N THR A 108 -12.45 -8.45 5.67
CA THR A 108 -13.27 -8.29 4.48
C THR A 108 -14.15 -7.05 4.55
N ARG A 109 -14.41 -6.47 3.39
CA ARG A 109 -15.44 -5.47 3.15
C ARG A 109 -16.48 -6.07 2.21
N GLY A 110 -17.76 -5.80 2.46
CA GLY A 110 -18.85 -6.39 1.70
C GLY A 110 -18.94 -7.90 1.94
N THR A 111 -19.30 -8.64 0.89
CA THR A 111 -19.39 -10.11 0.91
C THR A 111 -18.03 -10.77 0.71
N ALA A 112 -17.21 -10.21 -0.19
CA ALA A 112 -15.85 -10.62 -0.55
C ALA A 112 -15.50 -12.11 -0.25
N PRO A 113 -15.93 -13.05 -1.10
CA PRO A 113 -15.61 -14.46 -0.92
C PRO A 113 -14.15 -14.78 -1.25
N VAL A 114 -13.54 -15.69 -0.49
CA VAL A 114 -12.20 -16.23 -0.76
C VAL A 114 -12.20 -17.16 -1.98
N GLN A 115 -11.11 -17.14 -2.75
CA GLN A 115 -10.87 -18.04 -3.88
C GLN A 115 -10.43 -19.45 -3.45
N PHE A 116 -9.81 -19.56 -2.27
CA PHE A 116 -9.34 -20.83 -1.71
C PHE A 116 -9.75 -20.96 -0.25
N ARG A 117 -10.47 -22.05 0.07
CA ARG A 117 -11.13 -22.25 1.38
C ARG A 117 -10.32 -23.09 2.37
N ALA A 118 -9.22 -23.69 1.92
CA ALA A 118 -8.41 -24.62 2.72
C ALA A 118 -7.05 -24.03 3.14
N GLN A 119 -6.91 -22.70 3.17
CA GLN A 119 -5.69 -22.05 3.63
C GLN A 119 -5.58 -22.17 5.17
N PRO A 120 -4.50 -22.77 5.71
CA PRO A 120 -4.25 -22.78 7.15
C PRO A 120 -4.01 -21.37 7.70
N THR A 121 -4.37 -21.17 8.97
CA THR A 121 -4.21 -19.91 9.73
C THR A 121 -2.80 -19.69 10.28
N TRP A 122 -1.83 -20.47 9.80
CA TRP A 122 -0.42 -20.28 10.12
C TRP A 122 0.45 -20.59 8.90
N MET A 123 1.65 -20.01 8.90
CA MET A 123 2.71 -20.32 7.94
C MET A 123 4.06 -20.35 8.65
N PHE A 124 4.90 -21.29 8.23
CA PHE A 124 6.30 -21.32 8.59
C PHE A 124 7.10 -20.87 7.37
N ALA A 125 7.82 -19.77 7.50
CA ALA A 125 8.54 -19.15 6.40
C ALA A 125 9.91 -18.62 6.87
N PRO A 126 10.92 -18.55 5.98
CA PRO A 126 12.25 -18.09 6.31
C PRO A 126 12.25 -16.70 6.94
N LEU A 127 13.18 -16.47 7.86
CA LEU A 127 13.48 -15.13 8.29
C LEU A 127 14.30 -14.42 7.23
N GLN A 128 13.93 -13.18 7.01
CA GLN A 128 14.64 -12.25 6.14
C GLN A 128 15.34 -11.19 7.01
N ASP A 129 16.04 -10.25 6.38
CA ASP A 129 16.69 -9.14 7.05
C ASP A 129 15.69 -8.23 7.79
N HIS A 130 16.19 -7.28 8.58
CA HIS A 130 15.42 -6.46 9.53
C HIS A 130 14.01 -6.02 9.05
N SER A 131 12.98 -6.41 9.81
CA SER A 131 11.56 -6.10 9.57
C SER A 131 11.03 -6.50 8.18
N HIS A 132 11.73 -7.37 7.46
CA HIS A 132 11.30 -7.86 6.15
C HIS A 132 10.32 -9.02 6.35
N LYS A 133 9.08 -8.84 5.89
CA LYS A 133 8.01 -9.85 5.95
C LYS A 133 8.23 -10.94 4.88
N PRO A 134 7.83 -12.20 5.15
CA PRO A 134 8.15 -13.33 4.28
C PRO A 134 7.54 -13.16 2.89
N GLU A 135 8.31 -13.43 1.83
CA GLU A 135 7.84 -13.32 0.44
C GLU A 135 6.69 -14.31 0.15
N GLU A 136 6.64 -15.42 0.89
CA GLU A 136 5.58 -16.41 0.81
C GLU A 136 4.18 -15.84 1.09
N GLN A 137 4.09 -14.67 1.74
CA GLN A 137 2.83 -13.96 1.95
C GLN A 137 2.10 -13.68 0.64
N TYR A 138 2.81 -13.31 -0.44
CA TYR A 138 2.16 -12.93 -1.71
C TYR A 138 1.48 -14.14 -2.34
N ALA A 139 2.15 -15.29 -2.33
CA ALA A 139 1.58 -16.54 -2.84
C ALA A 139 0.37 -17.01 -2.02
N VAL A 140 0.34 -16.73 -0.71
CA VAL A 140 -0.85 -17.00 0.13
C VAL A 140 -1.98 -16.03 -0.22
N ILE A 141 -1.68 -14.74 -0.31
CA ILE A 141 -2.66 -13.68 -0.59
C ILE A 141 -3.31 -13.91 -1.97
N GLU A 142 -2.51 -14.13 -3.02
CA GLU A 142 -2.99 -14.35 -4.40
C GLU A 142 -3.77 -15.65 -4.57
N ARG A 143 -3.52 -16.65 -3.71
CA ARG A 143 -4.32 -17.89 -3.70
C ARG A 143 -5.69 -17.68 -3.09
N VAL A 144 -5.77 -16.83 -2.05
CA VAL A 144 -6.99 -16.61 -1.27
C VAL A 144 -7.83 -15.47 -1.82
N SER A 145 -7.21 -14.46 -2.42
CA SER A 145 -7.79 -13.14 -2.66
C SER A 145 -7.67 -12.72 -4.12
N PRO A 146 -8.71 -12.10 -4.70
CA PRO A 146 -8.68 -11.61 -6.07
C PRO A 146 -7.95 -10.26 -6.19
N GLY A 147 -7.25 -10.05 -7.31
CA GLY A 147 -6.77 -8.73 -7.72
C GLY A 147 -7.91 -7.83 -8.25
N PRO A 148 -7.64 -6.55 -8.57
CA PRO A 148 -6.33 -5.89 -8.53
C PRO A 148 -5.78 -5.72 -7.10
N TYR A 149 -4.45 -5.75 -6.98
CA TYR A 149 -3.72 -5.77 -5.70
C TYR A 149 -3.00 -4.45 -5.43
N LEU A 150 -3.04 -3.99 -4.19
CA LEU A 150 -2.27 -2.84 -3.69
C LEU A 150 -1.49 -3.24 -2.44
N GLU A 151 -0.20 -2.91 -2.40
CA GLU A 151 0.59 -2.93 -1.17
C GLU A 151 0.83 -1.50 -0.66
N LEU A 152 0.38 -1.23 0.58
CA LEU A 152 0.63 0.00 1.30
C LEU A 152 1.87 -0.15 2.20
N PHE A 153 2.65 0.93 2.29
CA PHE A 153 3.93 1.01 3.02
C PHE A 153 5.03 0.11 2.41
N ALA A 154 4.93 -0.14 1.10
CA ALA A 154 5.89 -0.95 0.38
C ALA A 154 7.27 -0.29 0.35
N ARG A 155 8.32 -1.12 0.42
CA ARG A 155 9.73 -0.70 0.28
C ARG A 155 10.41 -1.28 -0.96
N ARG A 156 9.75 -2.25 -1.60
CA ARG A 156 10.19 -2.94 -2.82
C ARG A 156 8.97 -3.38 -3.61
N GLN A 157 9.18 -3.74 -4.87
CA GLN A 157 8.14 -4.42 -5.64
C GLN A 157 7.93 -5.84 -5.09
N PRO A 158 6.68 -6.31 -4.95
CA PRO A 158 6.39 -7.70 -4.66
C PRO A 158 7.09 -8.63 -5.66
N PRO A 159 7.79 -9.69 -5.22
CA PRO A 159 8.37 -10.69 -6.11
C PRO A 159 7.27 -11.63 -6.64
N SER A 160 6.33 -11.06 -7.38
CA SER A 160 5.17 -11.74 -7.94
C SER A 160 5.05 -11.47 -9.44
N ARG A 161 4.38 -12.39 -10.13
CA ARG A 161 3.96 -12.20 -11.53
C ARG A 161 2.60 -11.51 -11.63
N ALA A 162 1.89 -11.37 -10.51
CA ALA A 162 0.65 -10.59 -10.46
C ALA A 162 0.96 -9.09 -10.55
N GLY A 163 0.06 -8.32 -11.16
CA GLY A 163 0.15 -6.85 -11.23
C GLY A 163 -0.17 -6.21 -9.89
N TRP A 164 0.83 -6.11 -9.01
CA TRP A 164 0.73 -5.37 -7.77
C TRP A 164 1.03 -3.89 -8.00
N HIS A 165 0.17 -3.03 -7.50
CA HIS A 165 0.48 -1.63 -7.31
C HIS A 165 1.06 -1.41 -5.92
N VAL A 166 1.94 -0.43 -5.79
CA VAL A 166 2.60 -0.12 -4.53
C VAL A 166 2.44 1.33 -4.15
N TRP A 167 2.38 1.57 -2.84
CA TRP A 167 2.48 2.89 -2.24
C TRP A 167 3.44 2.84 -1.06
N GLY A 168 4.43 3.74 -1.02
CA GLY A 168 5.39 3.81 0.06
C GLY A 168 6.44 4.90 -0.13
N ASN A 169 7.07 5.30 0.98
CA ASN A 169 8.05 6.39 0.98
C ASN A 169 9.45 5.99 0.48
N GLN A 170 9.72 4.69 0.33
CA GLN A 170 11.00 4.13 -0.13
C GLN A 170 10.93 3.49 -1.52
N ILE A 171 9.80 3.67 -2.22
CA ILE A 171 9.58 3.15 -3.57
C ILE A 171 8.88 4.20 -4.43
N ARG A 172 9.03 4.10 -5.75
CA ARG A 172 8.18 4.84 -6.68
C ARG A 172 6.76 4.30 -6.55
N SER A 173 5.86 5.12 -6.02
CA SER A 173 4.46 4.73 -5.81
C SER A 173 3.67 4.80 -7.13
N ASP A 174 2.73 3.88 -7.29
CA ASP A 174 1.82 3.80 -8.43
C ASP A 174 0.52 4.59 -8.17
N VAL A 175 0.18 4.80 -6.90
CA VAL A 175 -0.97 5.60 -6.47
C VAL A 175 -0.54 6.80 -5.63
N ALA A 176 -1.39 7.82 -5.57
CA ALA A 176 -1.26 8.94 -4.64
C ALA A 176 -2.38 8.89 -3.60
N ILE A 177 -2.06 9.19 -2.34
CA ILE A 177 -3.03 9.20 -1.24
C ILE A 177 -3.16 10.63 -0.72
N PRO A 178 -4.33 11.29 -0.89
CA PRO A 178 -4.52 12.67 -0.45
C PRO A 178 -4.19 12.88 1.03
N GLY A 179 -3.36 13.87 1.30
CA GLY A 179 -2.88 14.17 2.66
C GLY A 179 -1.70 13.30 3.10
N TYR A 180 -1.32 12.23 2.39
CA TYR A 180 -0.22 11.33 2.74
C TYR A 180 0.85 11.36 1.64
N PRO A 181 1.62 12.45 1.53
CA PRO A 181 2.61 12.58 0.47
C PRO A 181 3.77 11.60 0.67
N VAL A 182 4.28 11.07 -0.44
CA VAL A 182 5.52 10.30 -0.50
C VAL A 182 6.52 10.98 -1.44
N PRO A 183 7.84 10.72 -1.31
CA PRO A 183 8.85 11.41 -2.12
C PRO A 183 8.64 11.28 -3.64
N SER A 184 8.01 10.19 -4.10
CA SER A 184 7.74 9.97 -5.51
C SER A 184 6.63 10.86 -6.09
N ASP A 185 5.76 11.45 -5.26
CA ASP A 185 4.71 12.38 -5.70
C ASP A 185 5.31 13.66 -6.31
N ALA A 186 6.38 14.19 -5.71
CA ALA A 186 7.07 15.38 -6.19
C ALA A 186 7.69 15.18 -7.59
N ASN A 187 8.13 13.95 -7.87
CA ASN A 187 8.72 13.58 -9.16
C ASN A 187 7.67 13.34 -10.26
N ALA A 188 6.42 13.04 -9.89
CA ALA A 188 5.31 12.94 -10.84
C ALA A 188 4.92 14.33 -11.39
N THR A 189 4.95 15.36 -10.54
CA THR A 189 4.66 16.75 -10.93
C THR A 189 5.65 17.36 -11.93
N GLN A 190 6.90 16.87 -12.00
CA GLN A 190 7.89 17.36 -12.96
C GLN A 190 7.76 16.76 -14.37
N LYS A 191 6.94 15.72 -14.56
CA LYS A 191 6.72 15.08 -15.87
C LYS A 191 5.47 15.57 -16.62
N ALA A 192 4.70 16.49 -16.04
CA ALA A 192 3.66 17.21 -16.77
C ALA A 192 4.33 18.21 -17.74
N HIS A 193 4.66 17.77 -18.95
CA HIS A 193 5.01 18.67 -20.04
C HIS A 193 3.90 19.71 -20.20
N PRO A 194 4.21 21.03 -20.22
CA PRO A 194 3.21 22.00 -20.64
C PRO A 194 2.80 21.69 -22.08
N PRO A 195 1.52 21.87 -22.46
CA PRO A 195 1.09 21.68 -23.83
C PRO A 195 1.92 22.58 -24.76
N PRO A 196 2.21 22.16 -26.01
CA PRO A 196 2.91 23.01 -26.94
C PRO A 196 2.09 24.29 -27.13
N GLY A 197 2.69 25.43 -26.79
CA GLY A 197 2.08 26.74 -26.98
C GLY A 197 1.65 26.93 -28.43
N THR A 198 0.39 27.24 -28.63
CA THR A 198 -0.16 27.70 -29.91
C THR A 198 0.54 29.01 -30.27
N ALA A 199 1.44 28.95 -31.24
CA ALA A 199 1.94 30.14 -31.94
C ALA A 199 0.78 30.73 -32.75
N THR A 200 0.12 31.75 -32.20
CA THR A 200 -0.79 32.60 -32.97
C THR A 200 0.04 33.55 -33.82
N GLY A 201 0.05 33.28 -35.13
CA GLY A 201 0.63 34.16 -36.13
C GLY A 201 -0.05 35.53 -36.11
N THR A 202 0.75 36.57 -35.96
CA THR A 202 0.36 37.96 -36.21
C THR A 202 0.15 38.18 -37.71
N THR A 203 -1.10 38.30 -38.14
CA THR A 203 -1.46 38.84 -39.44
C THR A 203 -1.34 40.36 -39.40
N ASN A 204 -0.34 40.92 -40.08
CA ASN A 204 -0.21 42.36 -40.27
C ASN A 204 -1.09 42.78 -41.46
N GLN A 205 -2.11 43.60 -41.20
CA GLN A 205 -2.87 44.31 -42.23
C GLN A 205 -2.07 45.54 -42.69
N GLN A 206 -1.88 45.71 -44.00
CA GLN A 206 -1.54 46.99 -44.62
C GLN A 206 -2.77 47.56 -45.33
N PRO A 207 -3.04 48.88 -45.24
CA PRO A 207 -4.13 49.50 -45.97
C PRO A 207 -3.70 49.93 -47.38
N ASN A 208 -4.69 49.78 -48.25
CA ASN A 208 -4.81 50.16 -49.65
C ASN A 208 -4.45 51.63 -49.93
N GLU A 209 -3.69 51.91 -50.98
CA GLU A 209 -3.79 53.17 -51.74
C GLU A 209 -3.86 52.90 -53.24
N ARG A 210 -4.88 53.52 -53.87
CA ARG A 210 -5.17 53.52 -55.30
C ARG A 210 -4.35 54.62 -55.99
N ARG A 211 -3.95 54.40 -57.25
CA ARG A 211 -4.36 55.23 -58.41
C ARG A 211 -3.86 54.64 -59.75
N THR A 212 -4.81 54.59 -60.67
CA THR A 212 -4.82 54.39 -62.14
C THR A 212 -3.91 55.36 -62.93
N PRO A 213 -3.82 55.26 -64.27
CA PRO A 213 -4.12 54.14 -65.18
C PRO A 213 -2.88 53.55 -65.88
#